data_AF-A0A7W1AP02-F1
#
_entry.id   AF-A0A7W1AP02-F1
#
_cell.length_a   1.000
_cell.length_b   1.000
_cell.length_c   1.000
_cell.angle_alpha   90.00
_cell.angle_beta   90.00
_cell.angle_gamma   90.00
#
_symmetry.space_group_name_H-M   'P 1'
#
loop_
_entity.id
_entity.type
_entity.pdbx_description
1 polymer ?
#
loop_
_entity_poly.entity_id
_entity_poly.type
_entity_poly.pdbx_seq_one_letter_code
_entity_poly.pdbx_strand_id
1 'polypeptide(L)' 'MPGLVIKDLPAKLHRKLKERAARHRRSMTKEVLVVLERALSEEAPPQEVPPPFKGRFALTDEFLEQARREGRE' A
#
# COMPACT_ATOMS: atom_id res chain seq x y z
N MET A 1 7.63 20.61 -20.22
CA MET A 1 6.84 19.78 -19.29
C MET A 1 5.51 20.47 -19.06
N PRO A 2 4.37 19.76 -19.13
CA PRO A 2 3.07 20.35 -18.83
C PRO A 2 2.96 20.70 -17.34
N GLY A 3 2.32 21.83 -17.03
CA GLY A 3 1.99 22.23 -15.67
C GLY A 3 0.49 22.09 -15.41
N LEU A 4 0.12 21.71 -14.18
CA LEU A 4 -1.28 21.64 -13.75
C LEU A 4 -1.54 22.73 -12.71
N VAL A 5 -2.55 23.57 -12.97
CA VAL A 5 -3.03 24.58 -12.03
C VAL A 5 -4.50 24.31 -11.74
N ILE A 6 -4.83 24.08 -10.47
CA ILE A 6 -6.21 23.93 -10.02
C ILE A 6 -6.66 25.28 -9.46
N LYS A 7 -7.52 25.97 -10.20
CA LYS A 7 -8.15 27.22 -9.74
C LYS A 7 -9.27 26.91 -8.74
N ASP A 8 -9.49 27.84 -7.82
CA ASP A 8 -10.58 27.79 -6.84
C ASP A 8 -10.65 26.50 -6.02
N LEU A 9 -9.49 26.01 -5.57
CA LEU A 9 -9.41 24.81 -4.74
C LEU A 9 -10.14 25.05 -3.40
N PRO A 10 -11.14 24.22 -3.03
CA PRO A 10 -11.87 24.40 -1.78
C PRO A 10 -10.92 24.45 -0.59
N ALA A 11 -11.09 25.44 0.30
CA ALA A 11 -10.17 25.68 1.41
C ALA A 11 -9.98 24.45 2.32
N LYS A 12 -11.06 23.66 2.51
CA LYS A 12 -11.02 22.39 3.25
C LYS A 12 -10.10 21.36 2.59
N LEU A 13 -10.12 21.27 1.26
CA LEU A 13 -9.28 20.34 0.51
C LEU A 13 -7.81 20.78 0.54
N HIS A 14 -7.57 22.08 0.36
CA HIS A 14 -6.23 22.67 0.46
C HIS A 14 -5.58 22.38 1.83
N ARG A 15 -6.33 22.57 2.93
CA ARG A 15 -5.86 22.25 4.29
C ARG A 15 -5.51 20.76 4.44
N LYS A 16 -6.39 19.87 3.99
CA LYS A 16 -6.18 18.41 4.04
C LYS A 16 -4.93 17.97 3.26
N LEU A 17 -4.69 18.56 2.08
CA LEU A 17 -3.49 18.30 1.28
C LEU A 17 -2.23 18.77 2.00
N LYS A 18 -2.26 19.97 2.61
CA LYS A 18 -1.12 20.51 3.36
C LYS A 18 -0.76 19.64 4.56
N GLU A 19 -1.75 19.16 5.30
CA GLU A 19 -1.56 18.25 6.44
C GLU A 19 -0.99 16.90 6.01
N ARG A 20 -1.51 16.30 4.92
CA ARG A 20 -0.94 15.06 4.36
C ARG A 20 0.50 15.23 3.89
N ALA A 21 0.78 16.34 3.19
CA ALA A 21 2.13 16.65 2.71
C ALA A 21 3.12 16.75 3.89
N ALA A 22 2.74 17.45 4.97
CA ALA A 22 3.55 17.53 6.19
C ALA A 22 3.77 16.16 6.84
N ARG A 23 2.71 15.35 6.96
CA ARG A 23 2.77 13.99 7.53
C ARG A 23 3.74 13.08 6.77
N HIS A 24 3.73 13.16 5.45
CA HIS A 24 4.58 12.34 4.59
C HIS A 24 5.97 12.95 4.34
N ARG A 25 6.28 14.11 4.94
CA ARG A 25 7.51 14.90 4.72
C ARG A 25 7.76 15.19 3.24
N ARG A 26 6.71 15.61 2.52
CA ARG A 26 6.73 15.93 1.08
C ARG A 26 6.29 17.37 0.85
N SER A 27 6.68 17.93 -0.29
CA SER A 27 6.10 19.19 -0.76
C SER A 27 4.64 18.98 -1.16
N MET A 28 3.86 20.06 -1.15
CA MET A 28 2.45 20.01 -1.55
C MET A 28 2.28 19.50 -2.99
N THR A 29 3.11 19.97 -3.92
CA THR A 29 3.12 19.50 -5.31
C THR A 29 3.37 18.01 -5.41
N LYS A 30 4.33 17.47 -4.63
CA LYS A 30 4.64 16.04 -4.64
C LYS A 30 3.51 15.20 -4.03
N GLU A 31 2.82 15.70 -3.01
CA GLU A 31 1.62 15.02 -2.48
C GLU A 31 0.48 15.03 -3.50
N VAL A 32 0.26 16.12 -4.24
CA VAL A 32 -0.75 16.17 -5.31
C VAL A 32 -0.44 15.14 -6.41
N LEU A 33 0.81 15.04 -6.85
CA LEU A 33 1.22 14.02 -7.82
C LEU A 33 0.93 12.61 -7.32
N VAL A 34 1.30 12.29 -6.08
CA VAL A 34 1.05 10.96 -5.48
C VAL A 34 -0.45 10.65 -5.37
N VAL A 35 -1.27 11.66 -5.05
CA VAL A 35 -2.73 11.48 -5.00
C VAL A 35 -3.29 11.22 -6.40
N LEU A 36 -2.81 11.93 -7.42
CA LEU A 36 -3.22 11.73 -8.81
C LEU A 36 -2.77 10.37 -9.35
N GLU A 37 -1.51 9.99 -9.11
CA GLU A 37 -0.98 8.67 -9.46
C GLU A 37 -1.85 7.56 -8.87
N ARG A 38 -2.16 7.62 -7.56
CA ARG A 38 -3.01 6.61 -6.91
C ARG A 38 -4.45 6.61 -7.42
N ALA A 39 -4.99 7.76 -7.79
CA ALA A 39 -6.36 7.86 -8.29
C ALA A 39 -6.49 7.36 -9.74
N LEU A 40 -5.41 7.45 -10.51
CA LEU A 40 -5.34 7.01 -11.91
C LEU A 40 -4.77 5.59 -12.07
N SER A 41 -4.08 5.07 -11.05
CA SER A 41 -3.68 3.67 -11.01
C SER A 41 -4.94 2.80 -11.06
N GLU A 42 -5.03 1.95 -12.08
CA GLU A 42 -6.02 0.86 -12.19
C GLU A 42 -5.75 -0.28 -11.19
N GLU A 43 -4.86 -0.07 -10.21
CA GLU A 43 -4.60 -1.04 -9.16
C GLU A 43 -5.93 -1.38 -8.48
N ALA A 44 -6.33 -2.63 -8.66
CA ALA A 44 -7.55 -3.17 -8.09
C ALA A 44 -7.61 -2.79 -6.60
N PRO A 45 -8.80 -2.48 -6.06
CA PRO A 45 -8.95 -2.26 -4.63
C PRO A 45 -8.23 -3.40 -3.88
N PRO A 46 -7.57 -3.13 -2.74
CA PRO A 46 -6.79 -4.12 -2.04
C PRO A 46 -7.62 -5.40 -1.96
N GLN A 47 -7.17 -6.43 -2.68
CA GLN A 47 -7.88 -7.69 -2.72
C GLN A 47 -8.08 -8.09 -1.26
N GLU A 48 -9.33 -8.38 -0.89
CA GLU A 48 -9.60 -8.91 0.45
C GLU A 48 -8.71 -10.13 0.61
N VAL A 49 -7.65 -9.96 1.41
CA VAL A 49 -6.73 -11.07 1.67
C VAL A 49 -7.56 -12.13 2.35
N PRO A 50 -7.61 -13.36 1.82
CA PRO A 50 -8.38 -14.42 2.45
C PRO A 50 -7.87 -14.58 3.89
N PRO A 51 -8.75 -14.91 4.84
CA PRO A 51 -8.34 -15.14 6.21
C PRO A 51 -7.21 -16.17 6.25
N PRO A 52 -6.24 -16.03 7.17
CA PRO A 52 -5.11 -16.94 7.26
C PRO A 52 -5.58 -18.39 7.28
N PHE A 53 -5.07 -19.21 6.36
CA PHE A 53 -5.40 -20.63 6.34
C PHE A 53 -4.89 -21.28 7.63
N LYS A 54 -5.82 -21.74 8.47
CA LYS A 54 -5.49 -22.53 9.65
C LYS A 54 -5.29 -23.98 9.20
N GLY A 55 -4.03 -24.39 9.11
CA GLY A 55 -3.66 -25.77 8.83
C GLY A 55 -4.20 -26.74 9.89
N ARG A 56 -4.29 -28.03 9.53
CA ARG A 56 -4.78 -29.10 10.43
C ARG A 56 -3.81 -29.46 11.56
N PHE A 57 -2.54 -29.07 11.44
CA PHE A 57 -1.49 -29.37 12.40
C PHE A 57 -0.55 -28.16 12.52
N ALA A 58 0.18 -28.10 13.63
CA ALA A 58 1.19 -27.08 13.85
C ALA A 58 2.43 -27.37 12.98
N LEU A 59 2.84 -26.39 12.18
CA LEU A 59 4.14 -26.41 11.50
C LEU A 59 5.23 -26.11 12.53
N THR A 60 5.72 -27.14 13.20
CA THR A 60 6.87 -27.04 14.13
C THR A 60 8.18 -27.13 13.37
N ASP A 61 9.26 -26.60 13.98
CA ASP A 61 10.60 -26.70 13.38
C ASP A 61 11.03 -28.16 13.18
N GLU A 62 10.64 -29.05 14.10
CA GLU A 62 10.87 -30.50 13.98
C GLU A 62 10.17 -31.09 12.74
N PHE A 63 8.93 -30.70 12.48
CA PHE A 63 8.19 -31.13 11.29
C PHE A 63 8.88 -30.67 10.00
N LEU A 64 9.36 -29.42 9.98
CA LEU A 64 10.03 -28.85 8.81
C LEU A 64 11.36 -29.55 8.51
N GLU A 65 12.15 -29.86 9.54
CA GLU A 65 13.42 -30.57 9.37
C GLU A 65 13.22 -32.02 8.93
N GLN A 66 12.22 -32.71 9.48
CA GLN A 66 11.85 -34.05 9.04
C GLN A 66 11.44 -34.06 7.56
N ALA A 67 10.55 -33.16 7.15
CA ALA A 67 10.08 -33.07 5.76
C ALA A 67 11.22 -32.73 4.78
N ARG A 68 12.18 -31.87 5.18
CA ARG A 68 13.38 -31.57 4.38
C ARG A 68 14.27 -32.79 4.19
N ARG A 69 14.41 -33.63 5.21
CA ARG A 69 15.22 -34.85 5.16
C ARG A 69 14.59 -35.89 4.24
N GLU A 70 13.28 -36.12 4.38
CA GLU A 70 12.52 -37.06 3.56
C GLU A 70 12.55 -36.70 2.06
N GLY A 71 12.55 -35.42 1.71
CA GLY A 71 12.62 -34.97 0.31
C GLY A 71 14.03 -34.98 -0.30
N ARG A 72 15.08 -35.33 0.45
CA ARG A 72 16.47 -35.43 -0.03
C ARG A 72 16.96 -36.86 -0.24
N GLU A 73 16.18 -37.87 0.16
CA GLU A 73 16.40 -39.29 -0.17
C GLU A 73 15.79 -39.63 -1.54
#